data_AF-A0A414IPV7-F1
#
_entry.id   AF-A0A414IPV7-F1
#
_cell.length_a   1.000
_cell.length_b   1.000
_cell.length_c   1.000
_cell.angle_alpha   90.00
_cell.angle_beta   90.00
_cell.angle_gamma   90.00
#
_symmetry.space_group_name_H-M   'P 1'
#
loop_
_entity.id
_entity.type
_entity.pdbx_description
1 polymer ?
#
loop_
_entity_poly.entity_id
_entity_poly.type
_entity_poly.pdbx_seq_one_letter_code
_entity_poly.pdbx_strand_id
1 'polypeptide(L)'
;GHTDEALSFTQKLTESIAVEMSAINTNHPVVNAVLNQKYRSMQEKHIAVILKVGDLQEICLEEEEIVILLSNLLDNAIRESEKVLKNTGKAVIHLKLECEDHKLIFAVRNPVTEKVEIENDTIKSKRGDHHGIGLLNVKAVVDKYGGDMVLSCDENEFKAVVIL
;
A
#
# COMPACT_ATOMS: atom_id res chain seq x y z
N GLY A 1 0.04 -19.62 41.59
CA GLY A 1 1.46 -19.81 41.93
C GLY A 1 2.33 -19.73 40.71
N HIS A 2 2.45 -20.82 39.94
CA HIS A 2 3.23 -20.86 38.69
C HIS A 2 2.38 -20.82 37.41
N THR A 3 1.07 -21.07 37.52
CA THR A 3 0.11 -21.03 36.41
C THR A 3 -0.30 -19.62 36.02
N ASP A 4 -0.39 -18.70 36.99
CA ASP A 4 -0.82 -17.31 36.75
C ASP A 4 0.24 -16.48 36.01
N GLU A 5 1.53 -16.74 36.27
CA GLU A 5 2.64 -16.08 35.56
C GLU A 5 2.76 -16.54 34.10
N ALA A 6 2.54 -17.83 33.83
CA ALA A 6 2.53 -18.36 32.47
C ALA A 6 1.36 -17.81 31.63
N LEU A 7 0.17 -17.66 32.25
CA LEU A 7 -0.97 -17.00 31.60
C LEU A 7 -0.71 -15.52 31.37
N SER A 8 -0.15 -14.79 32.35
CA SER A 8 0.16 -13.37 32.19
C SER A 8 1.20 -13.12 31.09
N PHE A 9 2.22 -13.98 31.00
CA PHE A 9 3.24 -13.87 29.97
C PHE A 9 2.68 -14.20 28.58
N THR A 10 1.86 -15.24 28.46
CA THR A 10 1.20 -15.57 27.19
C THR A 10 0.17 -14.52 26.78
N GLN A 11 -0.58 -13.93 27.71
CA GLN A 11 -1.47 -12.79 27.42
C GLN A 11 -0.69 -11.56 26.97
N LYS A 12 0.37 -11.17 27.68
CA LYS A 12 1.20 -10.02 27.26
C LYS A 12 1.88 -10.26 25.92
N LEU A 13 2.31 -11.47 25.63
CA LEU A 13 2.88 -11.82 24.33
C LEU A 13 1.80 -11.77 23.24
N THR A 14 0.60 -12.30 23.51
CA THR A 14 -0.54 -12.25 22.59
C THR A 14 -1.04 -10.82 22.37
N GLU A 15 -1.07 -10.00 23.42
CA GLU A 15 -1.41 -8.58 23.36
C GLU A 15 -0.32 -7.77 22.64
N SER A 16 0.97 -8.03 22.88
CA SER A 16 2.05 -7.36 22.14
C SER A 16 2.02 -7.72 20.66
N ILE A 17 1.78 -8.99 20.34
CA ILE A 17 1.56 -9.48 18.97
C ILE A 17 0.29 -8.85 18.37
N ALA A 18 -0.81 -8.77 19.13
CA ALA A 18 -2.09 -8.23 18.66
C ALA A 18 -2.04 -6.70 18.45
N VAL A 19 -1.34 -5.97 19.32
CA VAL A 19 -1.06 -4.54 19.21
C VAL A 19 -0.17 -4.26 18.00
N GLU A 20 0.75 -5.17 17.67
CA GLU A 20 1.49 -5.12 16.40
C GLU A 20 0.63 -5.53 15.18
N MET A 21 -0.48 -6.27 15.36
CA MET A 21 -1.30 -6.82 14.26
C MET A 21 -2.33 -5.86 13.68
N SER A 22 -2.67 -4.76 14.35
CA SER A 22 -3.67 -3.82 13.83
C SER A 22 -3.38 -2.34 14.14
N ALA A 23 -2.21 -1.85 13.73
CA ALA A 23 -1.92 -0.42 13.81
C ALA A 23 -2.89 0.42 12.95
N ILE A 24 -3.46 -0.18 11.90
CA ILE A 24 -4.40 0.46 10.99
C ILE A 24 -5.73 -0.30 11.02
N ASN A 25 -6.82 0.42 11.27
CA ASN A 25 -8.18 -0.11 11.18
C ASN A 25 -9.03 0.74 10.22
N THR A 26 -9.57 0.09 9.19
CA THR A 26 -10.42 0.65 8.14
C THR A 26 -11.87 0.17 8.22
N ASN A 27 -12.22 -0.61 9.25
CA ASN A 27 -13.47 -1.35 9.37
C ASN A 27 -13.75 -2.35 8.23
N HIS A 28 -12.78 -2.60 7.33
CA HIS A 28 -12.86 -3.61 6.29
C HIS A 28 -11.81 -4.72 6.53
N PRO A 29 -12.20 -5.99 6.80
CA PRO A 29 -11.27 -7.06 7.18
C PRO A 29 -10.14 -7.32 6.17
N VAL A 30 -10.47 -7.41 4.88
CA VAL A 30 -9.48 -7.67 3.82
C VAL A 30 -8.49 -6.52 3.66
N VAL A 31 -8.97 -5.28 3.63
CA VAL A 31 -8.11 -4.09 3.59
C VAL A 31 -7.19 -4.08 4.81
N ASN A 32 -7.73 -4.32 6.01
CA ASN A 32 -6.94 -4.36 7.24
C ASN A 32 -5.82 -5.41 7.15
N ALA A 33 -6.12 -6.62 6.67
CA ALA A 33 -5.13 -7.69 6.55
C ALA A 33 -3.97 -7.28 5.62
N VAL A 34 -4.29 -6.82 4.40
CA VAL A 34 -3.27 -6.45 3.41
C VAL A 34 -2.50 -5.21 3.86
N LEU A 35 -3.20 -4.17 4.33
CA LEU A 35 -2.59 -2.90 4.69
C LEU A 35 -1.67 -3.03 5.91
N ASN A 36 -2.07 -3.76 6.95
CA ASN A 36 -1.20 -4.01 8.10
C ASN A 36 0.01 -4.87 7.71
N GLN A 37 -0.16 -5.87 6.82
CA GLN A 37 0.98 -6.64 6.32
C GLN A 37 2.00 -5.75 5.59
N LYS A 38 1.55 -4.86 4.70
CA LYS A 38 2.45 -3.94 3.98
C LYS A 38 3.07 -2.89 4.90
N TYR A 39 2.30 -2.38 5.85
CA TYR A 39 2.80 -1.44 6.86
C TYR A 39 3.94 -2.04 7.69
N ARG A 40 3.78 -3.28 8.16
CA ARG A 40 4.85 -4.03 8.85
C ARG A 40 6.09 -4.17 7.97
N SER A 41 5.93 -4.53 6.70
CA SER A 41 7.06 -4.62 5.76
C SER A 41 7.79 -3.29 5.60
N MET A 42 7.07 -2.16 5.56
CA MET A 42 7.68 -0.82 5.53
C MET A 42 8.47 -0.53 6.82
N GLN A 43 7.93 -0.91 7.99
CA GLN A 43 8.59 -0.74 9.29
C GLN A 43 9.87 -1.57 9.39
N GLU A 44 9.82 -2.85 9.03
CA GLU A 44 10.97 -3.77 9.01
C GLU A 44 12.10 -3.26 8.11
N LYS A 45 11.75 -2.57 7.02
CA LYS A 45 12.69 -1.96 6.08
C LYS A 45 13.11 -0.54 6.45
N HIS A 46 12.66 -0.02 7.59
CA HIS A 46 12.91 1.35 8.06
C HIS A 46 12.48 2.44 7.05
N ILE A 47 11.42 2.18 6.29
CA ILE A 47 10.81 3.16 5.39
C ILE A 47 9.77 3.95 6.20
N ALA A 48 9.89 5.27 6.22
CA ALA A 48 8.90 6.10 6.88
C ALA A 48 7.61 6.14 6.07
N VAL A 49 6.46 6.20 6.75
CA VAL A 49 5.15 6.21 6.11
C VAL A 49 4.29 7.30 6.72
N ILE A 50 3.64 8.09 5.86
CA ILE A 50 2.59 9.04 6.24
C ILE A 50 1.26 8.46 5.75
N LEU A 51 0.39 8.11 6.70
CA LEU A 51 -0.87 7.44 6.46
C LEU A 51 -2.04 8.40 6.67
N LYS A 52 -2.94 8.47 5.70
CA LYS A 52 -4.30 8.98 5.84
C LYS A 52 -5.26 7.87 5.44
N VAL A 53 -5.91 7.25 6.42
CA VAL A 53 -6.80 6.11 6.19
C VAL A 53 -8.16 6.38 6.81
N GLY A 54 -9.21 6.19 6.02
CA GLY A 54 -10.60 6.42 6.42
C GLY A 54 -11.36 5.12 6.71
N ASP A 55 -12.65 5.28 6.97
CA ASP A 55 -13.60 4.16 7.05
C ASP A 55 -13.88 3.62 5.64
N LEU A 56 -13.78 2.30 5.49
CA LEU A 56 -13.97 1.57 4.24
C LEU A 56 -14.98 0.43 4.39
N GLN A 57 -15.81 0.45 5.44
CA GLN A 57 -16.81 -0.61 5.68
C GLN A 57 -17.76 -0.82 4.48
N GLU A 58 -18.06 0.25 3.74
CA GLU A 58 -19.06 0.25 2.66
C GLU A 58 -18.45 0.15 1.24
N ILE A 59 -17.16 -0.18 1.10
CA ILE A 59 -16.59 -0.33 -0.25
C ILE A 59 -17.22 -1.53 -0.97
N CYS A 60 -17.66 -1.32 -2.21
CA CYS A 60 -18.28 -2.33 -3.06
C CYS A 60 -17.26 -2.93 -4.03
N LEU A 61 -16.19 -3.50 -3.50
CA LEU A 61 -15.14 -4.18 -4.26
C LEU A 61 -15.07 -5.64 -3.82
N GLU A 62 -14.94 -6.53 -4.79
CA GLU A 62 -14.63 -7.93 -4.52
C GLU A 62 -13.25 -8.06 -3.84
N GLU A 63 -13.12 -9.05 -2.94
CA GLU A 63 -11.95 -9.18 -2.07
C GLU A 63 -10.64 -9.36 -2.85
N GLU A 64 -10.69 -10.09 -3.97
CA GLU A 64 -9.53 -10.32 -4.85
C GLU A 64 -9.02 -9.01 -5.45
N GLU A 65 -9.93 -8.12 -5.89
CA GLU A 65 -9.59 -6.82 -6.44
C GLU A 65 -9.01 -5.87 -5.40
N ILE A 66 -9.52 -5.91 -4.17
CA ILE A 66 -8.91 -5.17 -3.05
C ILE A 66 -7.45 -5.61 -2.87
N VAL A 67 -7.21 -6.93 -2.85
CA VAL A 67 -5.86 -7.48 -2.72
C VAL A 67 -4.97 -7.06 -3.89
N ILE A 68 -5.47 -7.10 -5.13
CA ILE A 68 -4.76 -6.68 -6.34
C ILE A 68 -4.39 -5.19 -6.25
N LEU A 69 -5.33 -4.30 -5.95
CA LEU A 69 -5.09 -2.87 -5.86
C LEU A 69 -4.02 -2.56 -4.81
N LEU A 70 -4.26 -3.00 -3.57
CA LEU A 70 -3.40 -2.70 -2.43
C LEU A 70 -2.00 -3.30 -2.63
N SER A 71 -1.91 -4.57 -3.00
CA SER A 71 -0.61 -5.24 -3.10
C SER A 71 0.23 -4.64 -4.21
N ASN A 72 -0.32 -4.43 -5.41
CA ASN A 72 0.48 -3.94 -6.53
C ASN A 72 0.96 -2.50 -6.34
N LEU A 73 0.11 -1.60 -5.81
CA LEU A 73 0.52 -0.21 -5.57
C LEU A 73 1.51 -0.09 -4.41
N LEU A 74 1.27 -0.82 -3.31
CA LEU A 74 2.16 -0.76 -2.14
C LEU A 74 3.47 -1.50 -2.37
N ASP A 75 3.48 -2.63 -3.10
CA ASP A 75 4.72 -3.33 -3.44
C ASP A 75 5.61 -2.48 -4.36
N ASN A 76 5.00 -1.76 -5.32
CA ASN A 76 5.75 -0.80 -6.12
C ASN A 76 6.35 0.31 -5.25
N ALA A 77 5.55 0.90 -4.36
CA ALA A 77 6.00 1.97 -3.48
C ALA A 77 7.13 1.53 -2.54
N ILE A 78 7.02 0.35 -1.94
CA ILE A 78 8.05 -0.24 -1.07
C ILE A 78 9.33 -0.49 -1.87
N ARG A 79 9.23 -1.18 -3.02
CA ARG A 79 10.39 -1.55 -3.85
C ARG A 79 11.21 -0.33 -4.28
N GLU A 80 10.55 0.71 -4.78
CA GLU A 80 11.25 1.92 -5.22
C GLU A 80 11.79 2.74 -4.04
N SER A 81 11.05 2.80 -2.93
CA SER A 81 11.51 3.45 -1.71
C SER A 81 12.74 2.77 -1.11
N GLU A 82 12.85 1.44 -1.18
CA GLU A 82 14.06 0.72 -0.75
C GLU A 82 15.30 1.15 -1.55
N LYS A 83 15.17 1.35 -2.87
CA LYS A 83 16.28 1.81 -3.71
C LYS A 83 16.72 3.21 -3.29
N VAL A 84 15.77 4.12 -3.06
CA VAL A 84 16.06 5.49 -2.60
C VAL A 84 16.66 5.49 -1.20
N LEU A 85 16.15 4.66 -0.30
CA LEU A 85 16.67 4.52 1.07
C LEU A 85 18.13 4.06 1.06
N LYS A 86 18.48 3.06 0.23
CA LYS A 86 19.86 2.61 0.06
C LYS A 86 20.79 3.70 -0.46
N ASN A 87 20.30 4.58 -1.33
CA ASN A 87 21.09 5.64 -1.96
C ASN A 87 21.23 6.91 -1.11
N THR A 88 20.19 7.27 -0.35
CA THR A 88 20.09 8.59 0.29
C THR A 88 19.96 8.52 1.82
N GLY A 89 19.77 7.33 2.39
CA GLY A 89 19.55 7.13 3.82
C GLY A 89 18.16 7.52 4.32
N LYS A 90 17.25 7.98 3.44
CA LYS A 90 15.87 8.33 3.80
C LYS A 90 14.88 8.01 2.68
N ALA A 91 13.70 7.51 3.04
CA ALA A 91 12.58 7.35 2.13
C ALA A 91 11.27 7.51 2.90
N VAL A 92 10.30 8.19 2.28
CA VAL A 92 8.97 8.44 2.87
C VAL A 92 7.90 8.06 1.86
N ILE A 93 7.03 7.11 2.21
CA ILE A 93 5.84 6.79 1.43
C ILE A 93 4.66 7.59 1.98
N HIS A 94 3.89 8.21 1.10
CA HIS A 94 2.62 8.84 1.44
C HIS A 94 1.49 7.98 0.91
N LEU A 95 0.57 7.60 1.79
CA LEU A 95 -0.58 6.76 1.46
C LEU A 95 -1.85 7.45 1.93
N LYS A 96 -2.79 7.60 1.01
CA LYS A 96 -4.17 8.02 1.24
C LYS A 96 -5.10 6.88 0.81
N LEU A 97 -5.96 6.41 1.71
CA LEU A 97 -6.97 5.39 1.42
C LEU A 97 -8.26 5.73 2.17
N GLU A 98 -9.24 6.29 1.49
CA GLU A 98 -10.50 6.72 2.11
C GLU A 98 -11.67 6.67 1.12
N CYS A 99 -12.89 6.61 1.64
CA CYS A 99 -14.11 6.76 0.86
C CYS A 99 -14.59 8.22 0.94
N GLU A 100 -14.66 8.91 -0.19
CA GLU A 100 -15.23 10.27 -0.33
C GLU A 100 -16.38 10.21 -1.34
N ASP A 101 -17.58 10.72 -1.00
CA ASP A 101 -18.75 10.74 -1.89
C ASP A 101 -19.08 9.39 -2.56
N HIS A 102 -19.01 8.31 -1.76
CA HIS A 102 -19.18 6.91 -2.20
C HIS A 102 -18.13 6.41 -3.20
N LYS A 103 -17.01 7.13 -3.35
CA LYS A 103 -15.87 6.72 -4.18
C LYS A 103 -14.69 6.35 -3.31
N LEU A 104 -14.08 5.21 -3.59
CA LEU A 104 -12.80 4.84 -3.01
C LEU A 104 -11.69 5.67 -3.66
N ILE A 105 -10.98 6.45 -2.84
CA ILE A 105 -9.76 7.13 -3.24
C ILE A 105 -8.58 6.39 -2.66
N PHE A 106 -7.74 5.85 -3.53
CA PHE A 106 -6.47 5.22 -3.18
C PHE A 106 -5.33 5.94 -3.88
N ALA A 107 -4.58 6.75 -3.12
CA ALA A 107 -3.41 7.46 -3.62
C ALA A 107 -2.14 7.02 -2.91
N VAL A 108 -1.13 6.67 -3.70
CA VAL A 108 0.21 6.33 -3.21
C VAL A 108 1.22 7.23 -3.88
N ARG A 109 2.12 7.77 -3.07
CA ARG A 109 3.22 8.60 -3.52
C ARG A 109 4.51 8.13 -2.84
N ASN A 110 5.52 7.84 -3.64
CA ASN A 110 6.78 7.31 -3.15
C ASN A 110 7.96 7.93 -3.91
N PRO A 111 9.14 8.02 -3.27
CA PRO A 111 10.32 8.49 -3.96
C PRO A 111 10.80 7.45 -4.98
N VAL A 112 11.50 7.91 -6.01
CA VAL A 112 12.14 7.08 -7.03
C VAL A 112 13.59 7.52 -7.23
N THR A 113 14.43 6.61 -7.74
CA THR A 113 15.82 6.91 -8.09
C THR A 113 15.95 7.43 -9.53
N GLU A 114 14.97 7.14 -10.37
CA GLU A 114 14.94 7.53 -11.78
C GLU A 114 13.50 7.76 -12.23
N LYS A 115 13.32 8.73 -13.13
CA LYS A 115 12.04 9.01 -13.75
C LYS A 115 11.64 7.87 -14.68
N VAL A 116 10.39 7.41 -14.56
CA VAL A 116 9.78 6.48 -15.52
C VAL A 116 8.98 7.25 -16.56
N GLU A 117 8.99 6.76 -17.81
CA GLU A 117 8.12 7.27 -18.86
C GLU A 117 6.72 6.66 -18.71
N ILE A 118 5.73 7.53 -18.59
CA ILE A 118 4.32 7.17 -18.49
C ILE A 118 3.64 7.61 -19.78
N GLU A 119 2.92 6.71 -20.42
CA GLU A 119 2.10 6.97 -21.60
C GLU A 119 0.75 6.26 -21.42
N ASN A 120 -0.35 7.00 -21.52
CA ASN A 120 -1.72 6.49 -21.34
C ASN A 120 -1.89 5.64 -20.05
N ASP A 121 -1.47 6.20 -18.90
CA ASP A 121 -1.50 5.55 -17.58
C ASP A 121 -0.81 4.18 -17.51
N THR A 122 0.12 3.94 -18.43
CA THR A 122 0.97 2.75 -18.48
C THR A 122 2.43 3.17 -18.42
N ILE A 123 3.25 2.42 -17.69
CA ILE A 123 4.70 2.63 -17.69
C ILE A 123 5.32 1.98 -18.92
N LYS A 124 6.06 2.77 -19.71
CA LYS A 124 6.95 2.25 -20.76
C LYS A 124 8.19 1.63 -20.09
N SER A 125 8.20 0.30 -19.97
CA SER A 125 9.38 -0.40 -19.45
C SER A 125 10.54 -0.28 -20.44
N LYS A 126 11.64 0.38 -20.04
CA LYS A 126 12.88 0.48 -20.84
C LYS A 126 13.79 -0.75 -20.73
N ARG A 127 13.46 -1.72 -19.87
CA ARG A 127 14.26 -2.92 -19.63
C ARG A 127 13.33 -4.12 -19.58
N GLY A 128 13.58 -5.15 -20.37
CA GLY A 128 12.73 -6.33 -20.59
C GLY A 128 12.42 -7.21 -19.37
N ASP A 129 12.53 -6.69 -18.15
CA ASP A 129 11.99 -7.29 -16.94
C ASP A 129 10.53 -6.87 -16.76
N HIS A 130 9.77 -7.71 -16.07
CA HIS A 130 8.34 -7.66 -15.76
C HIS A 130 7.83 -6.38 -15.02
N HIS A 131 8.52 -5.24 -15.14
CA HIS A 131 8.11 -3.96 -14.61
C HIS A 131 6.88 -3.44 -15.36
N GLY A 132 5.82 -3.15 -14.60
CA GLY A 132 4.55 -2.64 -15.13
C GLY A 132 3.38 -3.62 -15.01
N ILE A 133 3.62 -4.93 -14.85
CA ILE A 133 2.53 -5.92 -14.73
C ILE A 133 1.61 -5.60 -13.56
N GLY A 134 2.17 -5.18 -12.42
CA GLY A 134 1.36 -4.81 -11.27
C GLY A 134 0.44 -3.62 -11.55
N LEU A 135 0.91 -2.60 -12.27
CA LEU A 135 0.09 -1.45 -12.65
C LEU A 135 -0.93 -1.79 -13.75
N LEU A 136 -0.62 -2.74 -14.63
CA LEU A 136 -1.59 -3.28 -15.59
C LEU A 136 -2.72 -4.03 -14.87
N ASN A 137 -2.41 -4.80 -13.82
CA ASN A 137 -3.44 -5.44 -13.00
C ASN A 137 -4.31 -4.43 -12.27
N VAL A 138 -3.71 -3.36 -11.73
CA VAL A 138 -4.44 -2.24 -11.12
C VAL A 138 -5.36 -1.60 -12.16
N LYS A 139 -4.84 -1.28 -13.35
CA LYS A 139 -5.63 -0.68 -14.42
C LYS A 139 -6.80 -1.57 -14.85
N ALA A 140 -6.61 -2.88 -14.96
CA ALA A 140 -7.67 -3.82 -15.29
C ALA A 140 -8.79 -3.85 -14.23
N VAL A 141 -8.43 -3.77 -12.94
CA VAL A 141 -9.43 -3.61 -11.86
C VAL A 141 -10.15 -2.27 -12.00
N VAL A 142 -9.42 -1.18 -12.20
CA VAL A 142 -10.01 0.15 -12.34
C VAL A 142 -11.02 0.20 -13.50
N ASP A 143 -10.66 -0.37 -14.65
CA ASP A 143 -11.52 -0.46 -15.82
C ASP A 143 -12.75 -1.34 -15.58
N LYS A 144 -12.62 -2.44 -14.81
CA LYS A 144 -13.73 -3.33 -14.45
C LYS A 144 -14.84 -2.59 -13.68
N TYR A 145 -14.47 -1.65 -12.82
CA TYR A 145 -15.42 -0.88 -12.00
C TYR A 145 -15.77 0.49 -12.60
N GLY A 146 -15.26 0.81 -13.80
CA GLY A 146 -15.53 2.09 -14.46
C GLY A 146 -14.90 3.29 -13.75
N GLY A 147 -13.83 3.07 -12.99
CA GLY A 147 -13.10 4.09 -12.27
C GLY A 147 -12.03 4.78 -13.12
N ASP A 148 -11.26 5.64 -12.46
CA ASP A 148 -10.15 6.38 -13.06
C ASP A 148 -8.84 6.09 -12.35
N MET A 149 -7.77 6.03 -13.14
CA MET A 149 -6.40 5.87 -12.64
C MET A 149 -5.53 6.93 -13.29
N VAL A 150 -4.76 7.63 -12.46
CA VAL A 150 -3.81 8.65 -12.91
C VAL A 150 -2.43 8.31 -12.39
N LEU A 151 -1.47 8.19 -13.30
CA LEU A 151 -0.06 8.04 -12.97
C LEU A 151 0.73 9.31 -13.30
N SER A 152 1.64 9.70 -12.40
CA SER A 152 2.63 10.73 -12.71
C SER A 152 3.98 10.39 -12.08
N CYS A 153 5.05 10.79 -12.75
CA CYS A 153 6.41 10.60 -12.26
C CYS A 153 7.29 11.76 -12.69
N ASP A 154 7.97 12.36 -11.70
CA ASP A 154 9.06 13.30 -11.93
C ASP A 154 10.40 12.64 -11.58
N GLU A 155 11.47 13.43 -11.47
CA GLU A 155 12.83 12.92 -11.20
C GLU A 155 13.00 12.32 -9.80
N ASN A 156 12.13 12.69 -8.86
CA ASN A 156 12.28 12.33 -7.44
C ASN A 156 11.11 11.49 -6.94
N GLU A 157 9.95 11.57 -7.59
CA GLU A 157 8.70 11.04 -7.04
C GLU A 157 7.81 10.40 -8.10
N PHE A 158 7.20 9.28 -7.71
CA PHE A 158 6.12 8.61 -8.42
C PHE A 158 4.82 8.76 -7.64
N LYS A 159 3.71 8.94 -8.36
CA LYS A 159 2.34 9.05 -7.84
C LYS A 159 1.42 8.15 -8.64
N ALA A 160 0.65 7.34 -7.93
CA ALA A 160 -0.51 6.64 -8.45
C ALA A 160 -1.75 7.10 -7.67
N VAL A 161 -2.80 7.47 -8.40
CA VAL A 161 -4.11 7.79 -7.83
C VAL A 161 -5.14 6.92 -8.52
N VAL A 162 -5.91 6.18 -7.74
CA VAL A 162 -7.03 5.36 -8.18
C VAL A 162 -8.30 5.91 -7.54
N ILE A 163 -9.34 6.07 -8.35
CA ILE A 163 -10.67 6.47 -7.94
C ILE A 163 -11.64 5.41 -8.45
N LEU A 164 -12.38 4.76 -7.55
CA LEU A 164 -13.39 3.75 -7.87
C LEU A 164 -14.74 4.14 -7.30
#